data_AF-A0AAD5ENA8-F1
#
_entry.id   AF-A0AAD5ENA8-F1
#
_cell.length_a   1.000
_cell.length_b   1.000
_cell.length_c   1.000
_cell.angle_alpha   90.00
_cell.angle_beta   90.00
_cell.angle_gamma   90.00
#
_symmetry.space_group_name_H-M   'P 1'
#
loop_
_entity.id
_entity.type
_entity.pdbx_description
1 polymer ?
#
loop_
_entity_poly.entity_id
_entity_poly.type
_entity_poly.pdbx_seq_one_letter_code
_entity_poly.pdbx_strand_id
1 'polypeptide(L)'
;MPHEKNTPKSPPPRGQTRRSRRRHSDDKPTQEQEFKGITDPDPGKVYLAFWEKSKEWLAVLVLPMQDLDEVGVSGTLKALRLAEIMPPCYEYDKPTKRHVWREGYNKGQELVTEREFPVMYFDGQDFPAKSAVGWVAAKDLRVFDVKNSNKLIPHVRSVRKFLETRAAERRLEEEESNEPYENVQDGTSKGIRLA
;
A
#
# COMPACT_ATOMS: atom_id res chain seq x y z
N MET A 1 -21.61 -58.33 38.49
CA MET A 1 -21.91 -58.89 39.83
C MET A 1 -21.17 -60.23 39.95
N PRO A 2 -20.48 -60.54 41.06
CA PRO A 2 -19.18 -59.95 41.41
C PRO A 2 -18.15 -60.99 41.96
N HIS A 3 -17.00 -60.46 42.42
CA HIS A 3 -16.04 -61.00 43.41
C HIS A 3 -14.93 -61.96 42.93
N GLU A 4 -13.68 -61.49 42.83
CA GLU A 4 -12.67 -61.25 43.90
C GLU A 4 -11.86 -62.51 44.25
N LYS A 5 -10.53 -62.36 44.28
CA LYS A 5 -9.77 -62.50 45.54
C LYS A 5 -8.33 -62.00 45.40
N ASN A 6 -8.03 -61.02 46.25
CA ASN A 6 -6.71 -60.55 46.65
C ASN A 6 -5.90 -61.63 47.38
N THR A 7 -4.57 -61.50 47.43
CA THR A 7 -3.79 -61.36 48.69
C THR A 7 -2.28 -61.14 48.44
N PRO A 8 -1.52 -60.58 49.41
CA PRO A 8 -0.41 -59.64 49.18
C PRO A 8 0.95 -60.11 49.76
N LYS A 9 2.02 -59.30 49.60
CA LYS A 9 3.16 -59.17 50.54
C LYS A 9 4.09 -57.98 50.19
N SER A 10 4.48 -57.20 51.20
CA SER A 10 5.49 -56.09 51.20
C SER A 10 6.77 -56.54 51.98
N PRO A 11 7.83 -55.72 52.28
CA PRO A 11 8.33 -54.40 51.82
C PRO A 11 9.90 -54.38 51.57
N PRO A 12 10.72 -53.33 51.90
CA PRO A 12 11.30 -52.26 51.05
C PRO A 12 12.87 -52.31 50.92
N PRO A 13 13.59 -51.33 50.30
CA PRO A 13 14.10 -50.18 51.07
C PRO A 13 14.30 -48.84 50.30
N ARG A 14 14.68 -47.81 51.07
CA ARG A 14 14.95 -46.39 50.73
C ARG A 14 16.17 -46.18 49.81
N GLY A 15 16.11 -45.16 48.96
CA GLY A 15 17.30 -44.58 48.30
C GLY A 15 16.97 -43.50 47.27
N GLN A 16 17.39 -42.26 47.56
CA GLN A 16 17.28 -41.01 46.79
C GLN A 16 17.51 -41.13 45.27
N THR A 17 16.65 -40.51 44.44
CA THR A 17 17.09 -39.44 43.51
C THR A 17 15.91 -38.63 42.97
N ARG A 18 15.93 -37.33 43.28
CA ARG A 18 15.11 -36.31 42.61
C ARG A 18 15.56 -36.18 41.16
N ARG A 19 14.73 -36.56 40.19
CA ARG A 19 14.74 -35.95 38.85
C ARG A 19 13.32 -35.75 38.36
N SER A 20 12.80 -34.58 38.73
CA SER A 20 11.71 -33.91 38.03
C SER A 20 12.00 -34.00 36.53
N ARG A 21 11.24 -34.84 35.81
CA ARG A 21 11.14 -34.79 34.36
C ARG A 21 10.34 -33.53 34.04
N ARG A 22 11.03 -32.39 34.08
CA ARG A 22 10.61 -31.19 33.36
C ARG A 22 10.44 -31.64 31.92
N ARG A 23 9.18 -31.81 31.50
CA ARG A 23 8.84 -31.74 30.10
C ARG A 23 9.22 -30.32 29.70
N HIS A 24 10.40 -30.17 29.11
CA HIS A 24 10.68 -29.01 28.28
C HIS A 24 9.66 -29.12 27.14
N SER A 25 8.55 -28.41 27.29
CA SER A 25 7.94 -27.76 26.15
C SER A 25 9.07 -26.97 25.49
N ASP A 26 9.55 -27.48 24.36
CA ASP A 26 10.16 -26.65 23.34
C ASP A 26 9.06 -25.66 22.90
N ASP A 27 8.85 -24.61 23.69
CA ASP A 27 8.29 -23.36 23.22
C ASP A 27 9.31 -22.81 22.24
N LYS A 28 9.28 -23.35 21.02
CA LYS A 28 9.82 -22.65 19.87
C LYS A 28 9.09 -21.31 19.84
N PRO A 29 9.78 -20.17 19.96
CA PRO A 29 9.13 -18.90 19.71
C PRO A 29 8.58 -19.00 18.29
N THR A 30 7.26 -18.93 18.16
CA THR A 30 6.58 -18.75 16.88
C THR A 30 7.33 -17.61 16.20
N GLN A 31 8.02 -17.90 15.09
CA GLN A 31 8.57 -16.84 14.25
C GLN A 31 7.42 -15.85 14.04
N GLU A 32 7.53 -14.65 14.61
CA GLU A 32 6.70 -13.54 14.20
C GLU A 32 6.83 -13.51 12.68
N GLN A 33 5.74 -13.85 11.98
CA GLN A 33 5.74 -13.80 10.53
C GLN A 33 6.08 -12.36 10.17
N GLU A 34 7.27 -12.16 9.62
CA GLU A 34 7.75 -10.86 9.18
C GLU A 34 6.65 -10.21 8.33
N PHE A 35 6.20 -9.03 8.75
CA PHE A 35 5.17 -8.30 8.03
C PHE A 35 5.70 -7.92 6.64
N LYS A 36 5.14 -8.55 5.59
CA LYS A 36 5.55 -8.32 4.19
C LYS A 36 4.74 -7.22 3.50
N GLY A 37 3.79 -6.61 4.20
CA GLY A 37 2.94 -5.55 3.66
C GLY A 37 3.67 -4.22 3.49
N ILE A 38 2.94 -3.22 3.01
CA ILE A 38 3.43 -1.85 2.83
C ILE A 38 2.53 -0.90 3.61
N THR A 39 3.08 -0.26 4.64
CA THR A 39 2.34 0.66 5.52
C THR A 39 2.43 2.13 5.09
N ASP A 40 3.30 2.45 4.14
CA ASP A 40 3.59 3.83 3.70
C ASP A 40 3.85 3.84 2.17
N PRO A 41 2.84 3.47 1.35
CA PRO A 41 2.99 3.49 -0.11
C PRO A 41 2.99 4.93 -0.63
N ASP A 42 3.75 5.17 -1.69
CA ASP A 42 3.76 6.47 -2.36
C ASP A 42 2.56 6.58 -3.31
N PRO A 43 1.69 7.61 -3.15
CA PRO A 43 0.62 7.88 -4.10
C PRO A 43 1.16 8.03 -5.53
N GLY A 44 0.43 7.48 -6.49
CA GLY A 44 0.79 7.49 -7.89
C GLY A 44 1.83 6.43 -8.29
N LYS A 45 2.38 5.66 -7.36
CA LYS A 45 3.18 4.47 -7.73
C LYS A 45 2.30 3.25 -7.92
N VAL A 46 2.82 2.33 -8.73
CA VAL A 46 2.18 1.04 -8.98
C VAL A 46 2.71 0.02 -7.99
N TYR A 47 1.80 -0.77 -7.42
CA TYR A 47 2.06 -1.85 -6.48
C TYR A 47 1.33 -3.11 -6.93
N LEU A 48 1.58 -4.23 -6.26
CA LEU A 48 0.74 -5.41 -6.34
C LEU A 48 -0.24 -5.42 -5.17
N ALA A 49 -1.51 -5.72 -5.45
CA ALA A 49 -2.53 -5.97 -4.44
C ALA A 49 -3.07 -7.39 -4.57
N PHE A 50 -3.27 -8.06 -3.45
CA PHE A 50 -3.97 -9.35 -3.44
C PHE A 50 -5.48 -9.13 -3.58
N TRP A 51 -6.05 -9.61 -4.68
CA TRP A 51 -7.49 -9.50 -4.94
C TRP A 51 -8.20 -10.74 -4.41
N GLU A 52 -9.02 -10.57 -3.37
CA GLU A 52 -9.59 -11.71 -2.65
C GLU A 52 -10.52 -12.58 -3.51
N LYS A 53 -11.33 -11.99 -4.42
CA LYS A 53 -12.31 -12.75 -5.20
C LYS A 53 -11.69 -13.73 -6.19
N SER A 54 -10.55 -13.37 -6.79
CA SER A 54 -9.81 -14.20 -7.74
C SER A 54 -8.65 -14.94 -7.08
N LYS A 55 -8.26 -14.56 -5.86
CA LYS A 55 -7.07 -15.07 -5.14
C LYS A 55 -5.78 -14.84 -5.94
N GLU A 56 -5.70 -13.73 -6.66
CA GLU A 56 -4.57 -13.37 -7.52
C GLU A 56 -3.96 -12.04 -7.12
N TRP A 57 -2.69 -11.83 -7.49
CA TRP A 57 -2.01 -10.55 -7.34
C TRP A 57 -2.20 -9.72 -8.61
N LEU A 58 -2.80 -8.54 -8.46
CA LEU A 58 -3.04 -7.60 -9.55
C LEU A 58 -2.20 -6.34 -9.36
N ALA A 59 -1.78 -5.74 -10.47
CA ALA A 59 -1.18 -4.41 -10.41
C ALA A 59 -2.26 -3.38 -10.03
N VAL A 60 -1.88 -2.45 -9.15
CA VAL A 60 -2.73 -1.35 -8.70
C VAL A 60 -1.98 -0.03 -8.70
N LEU A 61 -2.65 1.04 -9.06
CA LEU A 61 -2.21 2.41 -8.81
C LEU A 61 -2.70 2.83 -7.43
N VAL A 62 -1.79 3.21 -6.52
CA VAL A 62 -2.18 3.82 -5.24
C VAL A 62 -2.63 5.25 -5.50
N LEU A 63 -3.83 5.61 -5.06
CA LEU A 63 -4.42 6.92 -5.28
C LEU A 63 -4.06 7.87 -4.12
N PRO A 64 -3.88 9.18 -4.37
CA PRO A 64 -3.82 10.16 -3.30
C PRO A 64 -5.22 10.35 -2.69
N MET A 65 -5.26 10.82 -1.45
CA MET A 65 -6.52 11.05 -0.75
C MET A 65 -7.29 12.28 -1.25
N GLN A 66 -6.64 13.16 -2.03
CA GLN A 66 -7.21 14.41 -2.52
C GLN A 66 -7.00 14.57 -4.03
N ASP A 67 -5.80 14.98 -4.43
CA ASP A 67 -5.53 15.51 -5.77
C ASP A 67 -5.22 14.38 -6.77
N LEU A 68 -6.29 13.71 -7.24
CA LEU A 68 -6.16 12.56 -8.16
C LEU A 68 -5.51 12.94 -9.50
N ASP A 69 -5.66 14.20 -9.93
CA ASP A 69 -5.08 14.69 -11.18
C ASP A 69 -3.53 14.61 -11.15
N GLU A 70 -2.89 14.74 -9.97
CA GLU A 70 -1.43 14.58 -9.81
C GLU A 70 -0.94 13.17 -10.20
N VAL A 71 -1.85 12.20 -10.21
CA VAL A 71 -1.58 10.81 -10.60
C VAL A 71 -2.23 10.43 -11.92
N GLY A 72 -2.69 11.40 -12.70
CA GLY A 72 -3.29 11.19 -14.02
C GLY A 72 -4.68 10.56 -13.97
N VAL A 73 -5.39 10.72 -12.84
CA VAL A 73 -6.75 10.20 -12.65
C VAL A 73 -7.69 11.37 -12.41
N SER A 74 -8.65 11.59 -13.30
CA SER A 74 -9.57 12.71 -13.15
C SER A 74 -10.60 12.50 -12.04
N GLY A 75 -10.92 13.58 -11.32
CA GLY A 75 -12.04 13.64 -10.38
C GLY A 75 -11.63 13.59 -8.91
N THR A 76 -12.47 13.00 -8.06
CA THR A 76 -12.26 12.95 -6.60
C THR A 76 -12.56 11.55 -6.06
N LEU A 77 -12.09 11.22 -4.85
CA LEU A 77 -12.47 9.95 -4.18
C LEU A 77 -14.00 9.79 -4.05
N LYS A 78 -14.74 10.90 -3.93
CA LYS A 78 -16.21 10.88 -3.91
C LYS A 78 -16.80 10.51 -5.27
N ALA A 79 -16.25 11.06 -6.36
CA ALA A 79 -16.68 10.72 -7.72
C ALA A 79 -16.39 9.25 -8.06
N LEU A 80 -15.27 8.71 -7.54
CA LEU A 80 -14.91 7.29 -7.61
C LEU A 80 -15.70 6.41 -6.61
N ARG A 81 -16.62 6.98 -5.82
CA ARG A 81 -17.43 6.27 -4.81
C ARG A 81 -16.60 5.61 -3.69
N LEU A 82 -15.31 5.94 -3.57
CA LEU A 82 -14.43 5.44 -2.51
C LEU A 82 -14.74 6.09 -1.16
N ALA A 83 -15.20 7.34 -1.17
CA ALA A 83 -15.53 8.09 0.04
C ALA A 83 -16.94 7.77 0.61
N GLU A 84 -17.68 6.82 0.03
CA GLU A 84 -19.00 6.42 0.56
C GLU A 84 -18.89 5.63 1.87
N ILE A 85 -17.85 4.79 1.97
CA ILE A 85 -17.52 4.02 3.17
C ILE A 85 -16.02 4.19 3.41
N MET A 86 -15.69 5.05 4.38
CA MET A 86 -14.31 5.31 4.77
C MET A 86 -13.78 4.19 5.68
N PRO A 87 -12.56 3.67 5.41
CA PRO A 87 -11.91 2.71 6.31
C PRO A 87 -11.73 3.27 7.74
N PRO A 88 -11.73 2.39 8.76
CA PRO A 88 -11.60 2.79 10.16
C PRO A 88 -10.24 3.44 10.48
N CYS A 89 -9.22 3.26 9.64
CA CYS A 89 -7.92 3.90 9.78
C CYS A 89 -7.94 5.41 9.52
N TYR A 90 -9.04 5.96 8.99
CA TYR A 90 -9.20 7.38 8.72
C TYR A 90 -10.13 8.09 9.70
N GLU A 91 -9.87 9.38 9.86
CA GLU A 91 -10.76 10.36 10.47
C GLU A 91 -10.82 11.62 9.60
N TYR A 92 -11.92 12.37 9.69
CA TYR A 92 -12.07 13.62 8.96
C TYR A 92 -11.68 14.79 9.84
N ASP A 93 -10.60 15.46 9.48
CA ASP A 93 -10.13 16.66 10.17
C ASP A 93 -10.85 17.90 9.61
N LYS A 94 -11.77 18.46 10.40
CA LYS A 94 -12.61 19.60 9.97
C LYS A 94 -11.80 20.87 9.66
N PRO A 95 -10.80 21.28 10.47
CA PRO A 95 -9.93 22.41 10.16
C PRO A 95 -9.24 22.31 8.80
N THR A 96 -8.56 21.20 8.50
CA THR A 96 -7.84 21.05 7.21
C THR A 96 -8.74 20.60 6.07
N LYS A 97 -9.96 20.12 6.39
CA LYS A 97 -10.91 19.49 5.46
C LYS A 97 -10.30 18.29 4.74
N ARG A 98 -9.43 17.54 5.43
CA ARG A 98 -8.72 16.37 4.90
C ARG A 98 -9.03 15.13 5.72
N HIS A 99 -8.90 13.98 5.07
CA HIS A 99 -8.85 12.71 5.78
C HIS A 99 -7.43 12.47 6.28
N VAL A 100 -7.29 12.25 7.57
CA VAL A 100 -6.00 11.99 8.23
C VAL A 100 -6.05 10.61 8.88
N TRP A 101 -4.88 10.09 9.27
CA TRP A 101 -4.80 8.85 10.02
C TRP A 101 -5.42 9.03 11.40
N ARG A 102 -6.34 8.12 11.76
CA ARG A 102 -6.86 8.04 13.12
C ARG A 102 -5.75 7.67 14.10
N GLU A 103 -5.87 8.09 15.35
CA GLU A 103 -5.02 7.63 16.44
C GLU A 103 -4.89 6.10 16.46
N GLY A 104 -3.67 5.60 16.69
CA GLY A 104 -3.32 4.18 16.62
C GLY A 104 -2.85 3.73 15.24
N TYR A 105 -3.23 4.45 14.17
CA TYR A 105 -2.83 4.14 12.80
C TYR A 105 -1.68 4.98 12.30
N ASN A 106 -1.11 5.94 13.05
CA ASN A 106 0.04 6.71 12.57
C ASN A 106 1.30 5.83 12.41
N LYS A 107 2.31 6.37 11.74
CA LYS A 107 3.56 5.67 11.50
C LYS A 107 4.19 5.28 12.85
N GLY A 108 4.53 3.99 13.01
CA GLY A 108 5.10 3.45 14.23
C GLY A 108 4.09 3.17 15.36
N GLN A 109 2.79 3.33 15.12
CA GLN A 109 1.74 2.97 16.08
C GLN A 109 1.22 1.54 15.85
N GLU A 110 0.48 1.00 16.84
CA GLU A 110 0.06 -0.40 16.91
C GLU A 110 -0.76 -0.89 15.70
N LEU A 111 -1.62 -0.04 15.15
CA LEU A 111 -2.53 -0.41 14.06
C LEU A 111 -2.00 0.00 12.68
N VAL A 112 -0.72 0.37 12.58
CA VAL A 112 -0.10 0.82 11.31
C VAL A 112 -0.18 -0.25 10.20
N THR A 113 -0.18 -1.54 10.56
CA THR A 113 -0.30 -2.67 9.63
C THR A 113 -1.73 -2.94 9.17
N GLU A 114 -2.72 -2.34 9.83
CA GLU A 114 -4.16 -2.45 9.52
C GLU A 114 -4.67 -1.26 8.69
N ARG A 115 -3.78 -0.38 8.22
CA ARG A 115 -4.14 0.70 7.29
C ARG A 115 -4.71 0.12 5.99
N GLU A 116 -5.65 0.83 5.41
CA GLU A 116 -6.13 0.59 4.05
C GLU A 116 -5.86 1.82 3.18
N PHE A 117 -5.54 1.59 1.91
CA PHE A 117 -5.19 2.64 0.95
C PHE A 117 -6.16 2.63 -0.23
N PRO A 118 -6.55 3.79 -0.77
CA PRO A 118 -7.38 3.85 -1.96
C PRO A 118 -6.53 3.45 -3.16
N VAL A 119 -7.06 2.57 -3.99
CA VAL A 119 -6.37 2.07 -5.19
C VAL A 119 -7.29 2.03 -6.40
N MET A 120 -6.68 2.06 -7.57
CA MET A 120 -7.30 1.74 -8.86
C MET A 120 -6.60 0.53 -9.47
N TYR A 121 -7.36 -0.42 -9.98
CA TYR A 121 -6.84 -1.70 -10.45
C TYR A 121 -6.54 -1.67 -11.95
N PHE A 122 -5.44 -2.28 -12.35
CA PHE A 122 -5.20 -2.63 -13.74
C PHE A 122 -5.92 -3.94 -14.05
N ASP A 123 -7.23 -3.86 -14.27
CA ASP A 123 -8.18 -4.98 -14.40
C ASP A 123 -8.53 -5.36 -15.86
N GLY A 124 -7.78 -4.81 -16.81
CA GLY A 124 -7.98 -5.06 -18.24
C GLY A 124 -9.00 -4.16 -18.92
N GLN A 125 -9.67 -3.28 -18.18
CA GLN A 125 -10.48 -2.21 -18.76
C GLN A 125 -9.61 -1.05 -19.27
N ASP A 126 -10.26 -0.09 -19.92
CA ASP A 126 -9.63 1.16 -20.35
C ASP A 126 -9.16 1.96 -19.12
N PHE A 127 -7.86 1.85 -18.82
CA PHE A 127 -7.25 2.54 -17.68
C PHE A 127 -6.94 4.01 -18.04
N PRO A 128 -7.21 4.98 -17.14
CA PRO A 128 -7.86 4.83 -15.84
C PRO A 128 -9.40 4.88 -15.87
N ALA A 129 -10.01 5.29 -17.00
CA ALA A 129 -11.40 5.73 -17.07
C ALA A 129 -12.47 4.70 -16.65
N LYS A 130 -12.24 3.39 -16.85
CA LYS A 130 -13.21 2.32 -16.59
C LYS A 130 -12.74 1.29 -15.58
N SER A 131 -11.60 1.54 -14.94
CA SER A 131 -11.00 0.59 -14.03
C SER A 131 -11.73 0.51 -12.69
N ALA A 132 -11.78 -0.68 -12.12
CA ALA A 132 -12.26 -0.88 -10.77
C ALA A 132 -11.41 -0.10 -9.77
N VAL A 133 -12.05 0.35 -8.69
CA VAL A 133 -11.43 1.05 -7.57
C VAL A 133 -11.81 0.37 -6.26
N GLY A 134 -10.97 0.49 -5.24
CA GLY A 134 -11.27 -0.04 -3.92
C GLY A 134 -10.27 0.42 -2.85
N TRP A 135 -10.45 -0.12 -1.65
CA TRP A 135 -9.52 0.00 -0.55
C TRP A 135 -8.72 -1.30 -0.43
N VAL A 136 -7.40 -1.20 -0.24
CA VAL A 136 -6.52 -2.37 -0.05
C VAL A 136 -5.76 -2.22 1.25
N ALA A 137 -5.78 -3.27 2.07
CA ALA A 137 -5.05 -3.31 3.33
C ALA A 137 -3.52 -3.32 3.10
N ALA A 138 -2.78 -2.71 4.02
CA ALA A 138 -1.31 -2.66 4.01
C ALA A 138 -0.69 -4.06 3.87
N LYS A 139 -1.24 -5.03 4.60
CA LYS A 139 -0.82 -6.45 4.57
C LYS A 139 -0.97 -7.10 3.20
N ASP A 140 -1.81 -6.55 2.33
CA ASP A 140 -2.14 -7.06 1.00
C ASP A 140 -1.46 -6.26 -0.12
N LEU A 141 -0.58 -5.30 0.21
CA LEU A 141 0.25 -4.57 -0.75
C LEU A 141 1.68 -5.13 -0.84
N ARG A 142 2.21 -5.25 -2.06
CA ARG A 142 3.62 -5.62 -2.32
C ARG A 142 4.25 -4.71 -3.36
N VAL A 143 5.58 -4.62 -3.34
CA VAL A 143 6.33 -3.85 -4.32
C VAL A 143 6.10 -4.45 -5.71
N PHE A 144 5.78 -3.60 -6.67
CA PHE A 144 5.74 -3.96 -8.08
C PHE A 144 7.00 -3.45 -8.78
N ASP A 145 7.83 -4.38 -9.23
CA ASP A 145 9.00 -4.05 -10.04
C ASP A 145 8.65 -4.21 -11.52
N VAL A 146 8.44 -3.12 -12.26
CA VAL A 146 8.08 -3.13 -13.68
C VAL A 146 9.12 -3.86 -14.55
N LYS A 147 10.40 -3.84 -14.15
CA LYS A 147 11.52 -4.43 -14.91
C LYS A 147 11.60 -5.94 -14.69
N ASN A 148 11.32 -6.39 -13.47
CA ASN A 148 11.38 -7.81 -13.07
C ASN A 148 10.02 -8.51 -13.01
N SER A 149 8.91 -7.79 -13.17
CA SER A 149 7.58 -8.35 -13.26
C SER A 149 7.46 -9.11 -14.58
N ASN A 150 7.69 -10.42 -14.47
CA ASN A 150 7.52 -11.38 -15.56
C ASN A 150 6.14 -11.23 -16.21
N LYS A 151 5.99 -11.79 -17.42
CA LYS A 151 4.75 -11.83 -18.23
C LYS A 151 3.50 -12.39 -17.53
N LEU A 152 3.61 -12.80 -16.25
CA LEU A 152 2.57 -13.45 -15.45
C LEU A 152 1.67 -12.46 -14.70
N ILE A 153 2.07 -11.19 -14.53
CA ILE A 153 1.16 -10.20 -13.92
C ILE A 153 0.07 -9.82 -14.93
N PRO A 154 -1.21 -10.00 -14.60
CA PRO A 154 -2.31 -9.62 -15.48
C PRO A 154 -2.18 -8.15 -15.91
N HIS A 155 -2.49 -7.87 -17.17
CA HIS A 155 -2.57 -6.52 -17.73
C HIS A 155 -1.29 -5.66 -17.62
N VAL A 156 -0.11 -6.27 -17.50
CA VAL A 156 1.18 -5.55 -17.44
C VAL A 156 1.43 -4.58 -18.60
N ARG A 157 0.83 -4.83 -19.78
CA ARG A 157 0.89 -3.90 -20.92
C ARG A 157 0.20 -2.56 -20.61
N SER A 158 -0.95 -2.59 -19.94
CA SER A 158 -1.68 -1.39 -19.51
C SER A 158 -0.87 -0.61 -18.48
N VAL A 159 -0.21 -1.31 -17.55
CA VAL A 159 0.71 -0.71 -16.56
C VAL A 159 1.85 0.04 -17.25
N ARG A 160 2.53 -0.61 -18.20
CA ARG A 160 3.64 0.01 -18.95
C ARG A 160 3.18 1.24 -19.72
N LYS A 161 2.08 1.12 -20.47
CA LYS A 161 1.50 2.24 -21.22
C LYS A 161 1.22 3.44 -20.31
N PHE A 162 0.58 3.21 -19.15
CA PHE A 162 0.30 4.28 -18.19
C PHE A 162 1.57 4.96 -17.67
N LEU A 163 2.58 4.18 -17.26
CA LEU A 163 3.84 4.72 -16.75
C LEU A 163 4.62 5.49 -17.82
N GLU A 164 4.60 5.03 -19.07
CA GLU A 164 5.23 5.70 -20.21
C GLU A 164 4.54 7.03 -20.52
N THR A 165 3.20 7.06 -20.57
CA THR A 165 2.41 8.29 -20.77
C THR A 165 2.73 9.31 -19.67
N ARG A 166 2.67 8.92 -18.39
CA ARG A 166 2.93 9.84 -17.28
C ARG A 166 4.38 10.34 -17.24
N ALA A 167 5.33 9.52 -17.67
CA ALA A 167 6.72 9.95 -17.81
C ALA A 167 6.92 10.94 -18.97
N ALA A 168 6.13 10.83 -20.04
CA ALA A 168 6.14 11.80 -21.12
C ALA A 168 5.51 13.14 -20.69
N GLU A 169 4.34 13.11 -20.04
CA GLU A 169 3.64 14.29 -19.55
C GLU A 169 4.51 15.13 -18.61
N ARG A 170 5.15 14.51 -17.61
CA ARG A 170 6.07 15.23 -16.71
C ARG A 170 7.24 15.89 -17.44
N ARG A 171 7.77 15.27 -18.50
CA ARG A 171 8.85 15.87 -19.29
C ARG A 171 8.38 17.09 -20.07
N LEU A 172 7.14 17.06 -20.59
CA LEU A 172 6.56 18.20 -21.28
C LEU A 172 6.32 19.38 -20.32
N GLU A 173 5.82 19.10 -19.11
CA GLU A 173 5.63 20.12 -18.06
C GLU A 173 6.97 20.77 -17.64
N GLU A 174 8.03 19.96 -17.51
CA GLU A 174 9.38 20.46 -17.21
C GLU A 174 9.95 21.31 -18.35
N GLU A 175 9.68 20.97 -19.61
CA GLU A 175 10.10 21.75 -20.79
C GLU A 175 9.33 23.08 -20.92
N GLU A 176 8.01 23.08 -20.70
CA GLU A 176 7.16 24.27 -20.73
C GLU A 176 7.52 25.26 -19.60
N SER A 177 7.83 24.75 -18.41
CA SER A 177 8.23 25.60 -17.27
C SER A 177 9.60 26.27 -17.44
N ASN A 178 10.43 25.79 -18.38
CA ASN A 178 11.78 26.31 -18.66
C ASN A 178 11.84 27.25 -19.87
N GLU A 179 10.71 27.63 -20.47
CA GLU A 179 10.70 28.59 -21.58
C GLU A 179 11.09 30.01 -21.09
N PRO A 180 12.20 30.61 -21.58
CA PRO A 180 12.55 31.97 -21.19
C PRO A 180 11.58 32.95 -21.84
N TYR A 181 10.86 33.73 -21.02
CA TYR A 181 10.13 34.91 -21.49
C TYR A 181 11.07 35.80 -22.33
N GLU A 182 10.88 35.85 -23.65
CA GLU A 182 11.63 36.78 -24.48
C GLU A 182 11.31 38.22 -24.09
N ASN A 183 12.35 38.98 -23.72
CA ASN A 183 12.28 40.41 -23.50
C ASN A 183 11.79 41.12 -24.77
N VAL A 184 10.56 41.64 -24.75
CA VAL A 184 10.13 42.68 -25.70
C VAL A 184 10.96 43.93 -25.41
N GLN A 185 12.06 44.13 -26.13
CA GLN A 185 12.83 45.37 -26.08
C GLN A 185 12.04 46.49 -26.77
N ASP A 186 11.42 47.34 -25.95
CA ASP A 186 10.99 48.69 -26.32
C ASP A 186 12.24 49.53 -26.67
N GLY A 187 12.49 49.67 -27.97
CA GLY A 187 13.59 50.44 -28.54
C GLY A 187 13.22 51.89 -28.80
N THR A 188 12.86 52.65 -27.76
CA THR A 188 12.86 54.12 -27.83
C THR A 188 14.28 54.64 -27.63
N SER A 189 14.97 55.03 -28.72
CA SER A 189 15.89 56.19 -28.78
C SER A 189 16.64 56.24 -30.12
N LYS A 190 16.42 57.30 -30.90
CA LYS A 190 17.44 57.87 -31.79
C LYS A 190 17.56 59.36 -31.47
N GLY A 191 18.65 59.72 -30.80
CA GLY A 191 19.10 61.09 -30.62
C GLY A 191 19.90 61.59 -31.84
N ILE A 192 19.64 62.86 -32.17
CA ILE A 192 20.57 63.93 -32.57
C ILE A 192 21.51 63.68 -33.76
N ARG A 193 21.41 64.56 -34.77
CA ARG A 193 22.58 65.14 -35.46
C ARG A 193 22.38 66.64 -35.72
N LEU A 194 23.38 67.39 -35.29
CA LEU A 194 23.65 68.80 -35.60
C LEU A 194 24.08 68.94 -37.07
N ALA A 195 23.64 70.02 -37.72
CA ALA A 195 24.38 70.86 -38.65
C ALA A 195 23.71 72.23 -38.72
#